data_AF-A0A8B6XJT6-F1
#
_entry.id   AF-A0A8B6XJT6-F1
#
_cell.length_a   1.000
_cell.length_b   1.000
_cell.length_c   1.000
_cell.angle_alpha   90.00
_cell.angle_beta   90.00
_cell.angle_gamma   90.00
#
_symmetry.space_group_name_H-M   'P 1'
#
loop_
_entity.id
_entity.type
_entity.pdbx_description
1 polymer ?
#
loop_
_entity_poly.entity_id
_entity_poly.type
_entity_poly.pdbx_seq_one_letter_code
_entity_poly.pdbx_strand_id
1 'polypeptide(L)'
;EATHVNGKGNENILASYKVAVLGITNTIYLPTQIIVEVTPPMPALRLSSTFPRAPSASMLDPEDKNYRTLFNSVNVYQGHSCNGKLTLENTGKVAITKLSFEEKNEDCQILFNEEQVLSQLPLLPHQSLILDVELMPAKSWKFCNNKDKIETLLSITYSCEEAVSMGYTRKIMWNTIIKVMPSLVLYDFAVNEIERHPTCSLICFNAINMTSITMDLECNSKIQNAEFDIPKCCQKSIVQVLEPKKSISIQIHHPRINLPPSEFIMETIECVYQKFVAESIWLNWRLSGTNYDGVTYLQGFKVTSDIVNKLKPTPINMVININDKLLHEEDVVCSTVGELVKMTIDVKNSHGNEVGNLVLQIKTYQGCQRTPEYMKKLYVPFGSLSKSIKKIAVGENFIHQCGFLFLYKGDFMVDVLCSVSKLFGMPTMNDHRLNIEQLNNFCDIQWELSCLYLL
;
A
#
# COMPACT_ATOMS: atom_id res chain seq x y z
N GLU A 1 24.97 -58.39 22.91
CA GLU A 1 24.42 -57.63 24.06
C GLU A 1 25.56 -56.95 24.82
N ALA A 2 25.45 -55.66 25.10
CA ALA A 2 26.45 -54.90 25.85
C ALA A 2 26.08 -54.84 27.34
N THR A 3 27.08 -54.90 28.22
CA THR A 3 26.89 -54.75 29.67
C THR A 3 27.29 -53.33 30.07
N HIS A 4 26.32 -52.55 30.54
CA HIS A 4 26.50 -51.15 30.96
C HIS A 4 26.74 -51.07 32.47
N VAL A 5 27.66 -50.20 32.88
CA VAL A 5 27.84 -49.79 34.28
C VAL A 5 27.47 -48.31 34.37
N ASN A 6 26.46 -47.96 35.16
CA ASN A 6 25.97 -46.58 35.29
C ASN A 6 27.06 -45.69 35.91
N GLY A 7 27.59 -44.76 35.12
CA GLY A 7 28.36 -43.62 35.61
C GLY A 7 27.43 -42.50 36.11
N LYS A 8 28.00 -41.49 36.78
CA LYS A 8 27.25 -40.26 37.13
C LYS A 8 27.10 -39.39 35.87
N GLY A 9 25.89 -39.33 35.30
CA GLY A 9 25.56 -38.57 34.07
C GLY A 9 25.13 -39.47 32.91
N ASN A 10 24.89 -38.91 31.72
CA ASN A 10 24.49 -39.64 30.48
C ASN A 10 25.63 -40.51 29.87
N GLU A 11 26.70 -40.75 30.62
CA GLU A 11 27.88 -41.48 30.18
C GLU A 11 27.74 -42.96 30.55
N ASN A 12 27.46 -43.79 29.55
CA ASN A 12 27.45 -45.23 29.74
C ASN A 12 28.85 -45.80 29.49
N ILE A 13 29.45 -46.40 30.51
CA ILE A 13 30.75 -47.06 30.37
C ILE A 13 30.52 -48.45 29.78
N LEU A 14 31.01 -48.66 28.54
CA LEU A 14 31.00 -49.95 27.88
C LEU A 14 32.21 -50.76 28.34
N ALA A 15 32.00 -51.69 29.27
CA ALA A 15 33.06 -52.53 29.83
C ALA A 15 33.26 -53.83 29.03
N SER A 16 32.21 -54.33 28.39
CA SER A 16 32.25 -55.57 27.61
C SER A 16 31.05 -55.71 26.66
N TYR A 17 31.21 -56.55 25.63
CA TYR A 17 30.12 -56.93 24.73
C TYR A 17 30.09 -58.45 24.50
N LYS A 18 28.87 -59.00 24.40
CA LYS A 18 28.61 -60.40 24.09
C LYS A 18 28.40 -60.59 22.60
N VAL A 19 29.15 -61.51 22.01
CA VAL A 19 29.01 -61.98 20.64
C VAL A 19 28.49 -63.41 20.66
N ALA A 20 27.41 -63.67 19.93
CA ALA A 20 26.87 -65.02 19.74
C ALA A 20 27.05 -65.42 18.28
N VAL A 21 27.80 -66.49 18.02
CA VAL A 21 27.93 -67.08 16.68
C VAL A 21 27.62 -68.57 16.82
N LEU A 22 26.62 -69.03 16.05
CA LEU A 22 26.20 -70.43 16.01
C LEU A 22 25.87 -71.03 17.40
N GLY A 23 25.20 -70.25 18.25
CA GLY A 23 24.78 -70.70 19.59
C GLY A 23 25.87 -70.65 20.68
N ILE A 24 27.11 -70.29 20.34
CA ILE A 24 28.18 -70.06 21.31
C ILE A 24 28.26 -68.56 21.62
N THR A 25 28.03 -68.20 22.88
CA THR A 25 28.18 -66.83 23.39
C THR A 25 29.54 -66.62 24.04
N ASN A 26 30.33 -65.69 23.49
CA ASN A 26 31.57 -65.18 24.10
C ASN A 26 31.37 -63.75 24.60
N THR A 27 31.89 -63.46 25.80
CA THR A 27 31.94 -62.10 26.35
C THR A 27 33.34 -61.54 26.15
N ILE A 28 33.46 -60.44 25.40
CA ILE A 28 34.72 -59.76 25.14
C ILE A 28 34.80 -58.53 26.05
N TYR A 29 35.83 -58.47 26.90
CA TYR A 29 36.13 -57.33 27.75
C TYR A 29 36.98 -56.32 27.00
N LEU A 30 36.62 -55.04 27.09
CA LEU A 30 37.33 -53.97 26.41
C LEU A 30 38.53 -53.52 27.27
N PRO A 31 39.74 -53.36 26.69
CA PRO A 31 40.95 -53.03 27.45
C PRO A 31 40.96 -51.59 28.00
N THR A 32 40.12 -50.71 27.48
CA THR A 32 39.93 -49.33 27.95
C THR A 32 38.44 -49.03 28.11
N GLN A 33 38.08 -48.23 29.11
CA GLN A 33 36.71 -47.77 29.33
C GLN A 33 36.28 -46.91 28.14
N ILE A 34 35.39 -47.42 27.29
CA ILE A 34 34.79 -46.63 26.22
C ILE A 34 33.55 -45.95 26.80
N ILE A 35 33.58 -44.63 26.87
CA ILE A 35 32.40 -43.83 27.18
C ILE A 35 31.54 -43.80 25.92
N VAL A 36 30.36 -44.40 26.01
CA VAL A 36 29.38 -44.41 24.93
C VAL A 36 28.27 -43.45 25.31
N GLU A 37 28.16 -42.36 24.54
CA GLU A 37 27.02 -41.48 24.61
C GLU A 37 25.87 -42.13 23.84
N VAL A 38 24.83 -42.56 24.56
CA VAL A 38 23.64 -43.16 23.96
C VAL A 38 22.66 -42.05 23.65
N THR A 39 22.42 -41.83 22.36
CA THR A 39 21.40 -40.87 21.92
C THR A 39 20.00 -41.39 22.24
N PRO A 40 19.10 -40.53 22.78
CA PRO A 40 17.73 -40.93 23.06
C PRO A 40 16.99 -41.30 21.77
N PRO A 41 15.88 -42.06 21.86
CA PRO A 41 15.12 -42.45 20.68
C PRO A 41 14.49 -41.20 20.03
N MET A 42 15.02 -40.81 18.87
CA MET A 42 14.61 -39.59 18.17
C MET A 42 13.42 -39.84 17.22
N PRO A 43 12.44 -38.93 17.15
CA PRO A 43 11.36 -39.00 16.17
C PRO A 43 11.88 -38.85 14.73
N ALA A 44 11.12 -39.33 13.74
CA ALA A 44 11.50 -39.22 12.33
C ALA A 44 10.37 -38.58 11.52
N LEU A 45 10.62 -37.37 11.00
CA LEU A 45 9.64 -36.60 10.26
C LEU A 45 9.85 -36.76 8.75
N ARG A 46 8.76 -36.92 8.01
CA ARG A 46 8.72 -36.82 6.55
C ARG A 46 7.94 -35.57 6.18
N LEU A 47 8.52 -34.77 5.30
CA LEU A 47 7.90 -33.58 4.74
C LEU A 47 7.47 -33.87 3.28
N SER A 48 6.25 -33.50 2.95
CA SER A 48 5.73 -33.50 1.58
C SER A 48 4.95 -32.23 1.30
N SER A 49 4.73 -31.91 0.02
CA SER A 49 4.09 -30.67 -0.40
C SER A 49 3.23 -30.85 -1.64
N THR A 50 2.20 -30.02 -1.79
CA THR A 50 1.40 -29.89 -3.01
C THR A 50 2.08 -29.03 -4.09
N PHE A 51 3.14 -28.29 -3.76
CA PHE A 51 3.86 -27.47 -4.74
C PHE A 51 4.60 -28.36 -5.77
N PRO A 52 4.81 -27.89 -7.01
CA PRO A 52 5.55 -28.64 -8.01
C PRO A 52 6.98 -28.91 -7.55
N ARG A 53 7.49 -30.14 -7.80
CA ARG A 53 8.86 -30.50 -7.47
C ARG A 53 9.83 -29.83 -8.44
N ALA A 54 10.94 -29.31 -7.92
CA ALA A 54 11.98 -28.76 -8.77
C ALA A 54 12.71 -29.88 -9.54
N PRO A 55 12.98 -29.72 -10.85
CA PRO A 55 13.81 -30.65 -11.59
C PRO A 55 15.27 -30.50 -11.12
N SER A 56 15.78 -31.54 -10.43
CA SER A 56 17.18 -31.71 -10.00
C SER A 56 17.73 -30.65 -9.02
N ALA A 57 17.94 -31.08 -7.78
CA ALA A 57 18.68 -30.35 -6.75
C ALA A 57 20.17 -30.24 -7.14
N SER A 58 20.65 -29.03 -7.42
CA SER A 58 22.06 -28.78 -7.73
C SER A 58 22.67 -27.65 -6.90
N MET A 59 22.13 -27.33 -5.72
CA MET A 59 22.58 -26.15 -4.96
C MET A 59 22.73 -26.37 -3.43
N LEU A 60 22.63 -27.59 -2.93
CA LEU A 60 23.10 -27.94 -1.58
C LEU A 60 24.00 -29.17 -1.70
N ASP A 61 25.15 -29.08 -1.04
CA ASP A 61 26.23 -30.06 -1.07
C ASP A 61 25.69 -31.48 -0.85
N PRO A 62 25.88 -32.44 -1.79
CA PRO A 62 25.47 -33.83 -1.59
C PRO A 62 26.16 -34.53 -0.40
N GLU A 63 27.14 -33.87 0.22
CA GLU A 63 27.81 -34.28 1.46
C GLU A 63 26.95 -34.08 2.72
N ASP A 64 25.92 -33.21 2.70
CA ASP A 64 25.12 -32.92 3.90
C ASP A 64 24.03 -33.97 4.14
N LYS A 65 24.46 -35.21 4.41
CA LYS A 65 23.64 -36.40 4.68
C LYS A 65 22.70 -36.25 5.90
N ASN A 66 22.77 -35.13 6.61
CA ASN A 66 22.06 -34.90 7.86
C ASN A 66 20.69 -34.22 7.68
N TYR A 67 20.39 -33.62 6.52
CA TYR A 67 19.13 -32.92 6.31
C TYR A 67 18.30 -33.52 5.17
N ARG A 68 17.06 -33.87 5.48
CA ARG A 68 16.05 -34.15 4.45
C ARG A 68 15.53 -32.80 3.94
N THR A 69 15.93 -32.40 2.73
CA THR A 69 15.46 -31.17 2.12
C THR A 69 14.45 -31.48 1.02
N LEU A 70 13.25 -30.89 1.11
CA LEU A 70 12.27 -30.92 0.03
C LEU A 70 12.50 -29.72 -0.89
N PHE A 71 12.67 -29.96 -2.19
CA PHE A 71 12.86 -28.92 -3.19
C PHE A 71 11.63 -28.72 -4.08
N ASN A 72 11.12 -27.50 -4.09
CA ASN A 72 9.99 -27.09 -4.91
C ASN A 72 10.36 -25.96 -5.88
N SER A 73 9.64 -25.88 -6.99
CA SER A 73 9.73 -24.76 -7.91
C SER A 73 8.33 -24.32 -8.30
N VAL A 74 8.05 -23.02 -8.17
CA VAL A 74 6.74 -22.42 -8.40
C VAL A 74 6.88 -21.23 -9.33
N ASN A 75 5.96 -21.12 -10.29
CA ASN A 75 5.83 -19.92 -11.12
C ASN A 75 4.70 -19.06 -10.55
N VAL A 76 4.96 -17.79 -10.29
CA VAL A 76 4.01 -16.86 -9.68
C VAL A 76 3.99 -15.57 -10.50
N TYR A 77 2.81 -15.04 -10.81
CA TYR A 77 2.69 -13.72 -11.41
C TYR A 77 3.01 -12.62 -10.38
N GLN A 78 3.64 -11.53 -10.79
CA GLN A 78 3.97 -10.43 -9.88
C GLN A 78 2.70 -9.90 -9.17
N GLY A 79 2.70 -9.89 -7.85
CA GLY A 79 1.52 -9.53 -7.05
C GLY A 79 0.58 -10.68 -6.67
N HIS A 80 0.75 -11.87 -7.25
CA HIS A 80 -0.05 -13.06 -6.93
C HIS A 80 0.50 -13.77 -5.69
N SER A 81 -0.40 -14.27 -4.84
CA SER A 81 -0.06 -15.10 -3.69
C SER A 81 -0.34 -16.55 -4.01
N CYS A 82 0.64 -17.43 -3.78
CA CYS A 82 0.54 -18.83 -4.13
C CYS A 82 0.25 -19.68 -2.89
N ASN A 83 -0.93 -20.29 -2.86
CA ASN A 83 -1.37 -21.15 -1.77
C ASN A 83 -1.01 -22.61 -2.03
N GLY A 84 -0.59 -23.31 -0.99
CA GLY A 84 -0.34 -24.75 -1.03
C GLY A 84 -0.38 -25.36 0.36
N LYS A 85 -0.05 -26.65 0.43
CA LYS A 85 -0.04 -27.41 1.68
C LYS A 85 1.30 -28.09 1.88
N LEU A 86 1.79 -28.06 3.12
CA LEU A 86 2.88 -28.91 3.59
C LEU A 86 2.31 -29.97 4.51
N THR A 87 2.73 -31.21 4.33
CA THR A 87 2.32 -32.33 5.19
C THR A 87 3.54 -32.87 5.92
N LEU A 88 3.48 -32.81 7.25
CA LEU A 88 4.46 -33.35 8.17
C LEU A 88 3.94 -34.67 8.72
N GLU A 89 4.55 -35.78 8.30
CA GLU A 89 4.20 -37.14 8.74
C GLU A 89 5.25 -37.65 9.74
N ASN A 90 4.82 -38.05 10.94
CA ASN A 90 5.69 -38.74 11.89
C ASN A 90 5.86 -40.20 11.47
N THR A 91 6.95 -40.49 10.75
CA THR A 91 7.33 -41.84 10.34
C THR A 91 8.15 -42.60 11.40
N GLY A 92 8.42 -41.97 12.54
CA GLY A 92 9.19 -42.55 13.64
C GLY A 92 8.34 -43.40 14.58
N LYS A 93 9.01 -43.95 15.61
CA LYS A 93 8.36 -44.72 16.69
C LYS A 93 8.05 -43.88 17.94
N VAL A 94 8.51 -42.62 17.96
CA VAL A 94 8.40 -41.70 19.10
C VAL A 94 7.56 -40.50 18.69
N ALA A 95 6.71 -40.02 19.60
CA ALA A 95 5.89 -38.84 19.36
C ALA A 95 6.76 -37.56 19.27
N ILE A 96 6.37 -36.65 18.40
CA ILE A 96 6.98 -35.32 18.31
C ILE A 96 6.22 -34.40 19.26
N THR A 97 6.89 -33.85 20.26
CA THR A 97 6.27 -32.98 21.27
C THR A 97 6.63 -31.51 21.08
N LYS A 98 7.70 -31.21 20.33
CA LYS A 98 8.16 -29.85 20.07
C LYS A 98 8.43 -29.65 18.58
N LEU A 99 7.89 -28.57 18.04
CA LEU A 99 8.19 -28.03 16.71
C LEU A 99 8.57 -26.55 16.82
N SER A 100 9.48 -26.10 15.97
CA SER A 100 9.77 -24.67 15.79
C SER A 100 10.14 -24.37 14.34
N PHE A 101 9.76 -23.20 13.87
CA PHE A 101 9.93 -22.77 12.49
C PHE A 101 10.91 -21.60 12.40
N GLU A 102 11.77 -21.63 11.39
CA GLU A 102 12.74 -20.58 11.09
C GLU A 102 12.69 -20.31 9.58
N GLU A 103 12.30 -19.09 9.19
CA GLU A 103 12.32 -18.65 7.79
C GLU A 103 13.64 -17.95 7.48
N LYS A 104 14.23 -18.26 6.32
CA LYS A 104 15.43 -17.59 5.83
C LYS A 104 15.18 -16.98 4.45
N ASN A 105 14.59 -15.78 4.42
CA ASN A 105 14.74 -14.75 3.37
C ASN A 105 13.98 -13.48 3.81
N GLU A 106 14.51 -12.28 3.51
CA GLU A 106 13.77 -11.01 3.68
C GLU A 106 12.88 -10.68 2.46
N ASP A 107 13.21 -11.21 1.27
CA ASP A 107 12.51 -10.91 0.02
C ASP A 107 11.24 -11.75 -0.21
N CYS A 108 11.09 -12.84 0.55
CA CYS A 108 9.93 -13.72 0.52
C CYS A 108 9.42 -13.84 1.94
N GLN A 109 8.11 -13.79 2.10
CA GLN A 109 7.44 -14.10 3.36
C GLN A 109 6.60 -15.36 3.15
N ILE A 110 6.71 -16.30 4.08
CA ILE A 110 5.88 -17.50 4.14
C ILE A 110 4.87 -17.32 5.27
N LEU A 111 3.58 -17.27 4.94
CA LEU A 111 2.52 -17.21 5.96
C LEU A 111 1.91 -18.60 6.19
N PHE A 112 1.80 -18.97 7.46
CA PHE A 112 1.09 -20.17 7.92
C PHE A 112 0.65 -19.97 9.37
N ASN A 113 -0.35 -20.74 9.81
CA ASN A 113 -0.86 -20.65 11.18
C ASN A 113 -0.03 -21.54 12.13
N GLU A 114 0.98 -20.96 12.77
CA GLU A 114 1.85 -21.68 13.72
C GLU A 114 1.08 -22.18 14.96
N GLU A 115 0.14 -21.40 15.49
CA GLU A 115 -0.65 -21.80 16.68
C GLU A 115 -1.51 -23.03 16.41
N GLN A 116 -2.15 -23.09 15.24
CA GLN A 116 -2.92 -24.25 14.80
C GLN A 116 -2.03 -25.49 14.68
N VAL A 117 -0.78 -25.33 14.26
CA VAL A 117 0.20 -26.42 14.15
C VAL A 117 0.62 -26.90 15.54
N LEU A 118 0.96 -25.98 16.43
CA LEU A 118 1.42 -26.31 17.78
C LEU A 118 0.31 -26.94 18.62
N SER A 119 -0.96 -26.55 18.43
CA SER A 119 -2.11 -27.15 19.12
C SER A 119 -2.38 -28.62 18.78
N GLN A 120 -1.82 -29.13 17.67
CA GLN A 120 -1.94 -30.53 17.25
C GLN A 120 -0.79 -31.41 17.79
N LEU A 121 0.09 -30.84 18.62
CA LEU A 121 1.11 -31.60 19.32
C LEU A 121 0.54 -32.23 20.61
N PRO A 122 0.99 -33.44 20.99
CA PRO A 122 2.05 -34.22 20.37
C PRO A 122 1.62 -35.01 19.12
N LEU A 123 2.46 -35.02 18.09
CA LEU A 123 2.22 -35.78 16.87
C LEU A 123 2.66 -37.23 17.06
N LEU A 124 1.71 -38.15 17.23
CA LEU A 124 1.97 -39.57 17.48
C LEU A 124 2.58 -40.28 16.26
N PRO A 125 3.22 -41.44 16.44
CA PRO A 125 3.69 -42.27 15.33
C PRO A 125 2.59 -42.51 14.27
N HIS A 126 2.97 -42.37 13.00
CA HIS A 126 2.12 -42.49 11.82
C HIS A 126 1.01 -41.43 11.68
N GLN A 127 0.99 -40.41 12.54
CA GLN A 127 0.11 -39.26 12.35
C GLN A 127 0.74 -38.23 11.42
N SER A 128 -0.14 -37.51 10.72
CA SER A 128 0.23 -36.42 9.82
C SER A 128 -0.43 -35.13 10.25
N LEU A 129 0.32 -34.04 10.14
CA LEU A 129 -0.13 -32.67 10.32
C LEU A 129 -0.08 -31.96 8.97
N ILE A 130 -1.09 -31.15 8.67
CA ILE A 130 -1.16 -30.34 7.45
C ILE A 130 -1.01 -28.86 7.82
N LEU A 131 -0.11 -28.18 7.12
CA LEU A 131 0.11 -26.74 7.18
C LEU A 131 -0.41 -26.15 5.88
N ASP A 132 -1.43 -25.30 5.95
CA ASP A 132 -1.80 -24.45 4.82
C ASP A 132 -0.80 -23.28 4.78
N VAL A 133 -0.12 -23.15 3.63
CA VAL A 133 0.99 -22.22 3.44
C VAL A 133 0.71 -21.29 2.28
N GLU A 134 0.89 -20.00 2.52
CA GLU A 134 0.82 -18.94 1.52
C GLU A 134 2.24 -18.41 1.23
N LEU A 135 2.68 -18.56 -0.01
CA LEU A 135 3.92 -18.00 -0.54
C LEU A 135 3.65 -16.63 -1.16
N MET A 136 4.52 -15.65 -0.87
CA MET A 136 4.43 -14.30 -1.42
C MET A 136 3.05 -13.66 -1.17
N PRO A 137 2.66 -13.46 0.10
CA PRO A 137 1.39 -12.85 0.44
C PRO A 137 1.28 -11.44 -0.17
N ALA A 138 0.07 -10.98 -0.46
CA ALA A 138 -0.16 -9.70 -1.17
C ALA A 138 0.65 -8.52 -0.60
N LYS A 139 0.83 -8.46 0.73
CA LYS A 139 1.59 -7.41 1.41
C LYS A 139 3.11 -7.44 1.15
N SER A 140 3.69 -8.62 0.91
CA SER A 140 5.15 -8.74 0.67
C SER A 140 5.56 -8.10 -0.66
N TRP A 141 4.63 -8.02 -1.62
CA TRP A 141 4.85 -7.35 -2.91
C TRP A 141 5.08 -5.84 -2.80
N LYS A 142 4.82 -5.20 -1.65
CA LYS A 142 5.22 -3.81 -1.40
C LYS A 142 6.74 -3.62 -1.42
N PHE A 143 7.47 -4.63 -0.94
CA PHE A 143 8.92 -4.56 -0.70
C PHE A 143 9.73 -5.38 -1.70
N CYS A 144 9.06 -6.18 -2.53
CA CYS A 144 9.71 -7.04 -3.49
C CYS A 144 10.22 -6.21 -4.69
N ASN A 145 11.53 -5.95 -4.71
CA ASN A 145 12.22 -5.32 -5.83
C ASN A 145 12.25 -6.29 -7.01
N ASN A 146 11.66 -5.94 -8.17
CA ASN A 146 11.67 -6.60 -9.50
C ASN A 146 12.68 -7.79 -9.68
N LYS A 147 12.51 -8.86 -8.92
CA LYS A 147 13.39 -10.04 -8.91
C LYS A 147 12.65 -11.12 -9.65
N ASP A 148 13.22 -11.57 -10.76
CA ASP A 148 12.64 -12.63 -11.59
C ASP A 148 12.74 -14.01 -10.92
N LYS A 149 13.59 -14.13 -9.90
CA LYS A 149 13.81 -15.35 -9.13
C LYS A 149 14.02 -15.02 -7.64
N ILE A 150 13.27 -15.70 -6.79
CA ILE A 150 13.35 -15.60 -5.33
C ILE A 150 13.53 -17.02 -4.77
N GLU A 151 14.45 -17.20 -3.83
CA GLU A 151 14.66 -18.49 -3.17
C GLU A 151 14.29 -18.37 -1.71
N THR A 152 13.44 -19.25 -1.19
CA THR A 152 13.04 -19.23 0.22
C THR A 152 13.27 -20.58 0.88
N LEU A 153 13.70 -20.54 2.13
CA LEU A 153 14.00 -21.72 2.94
C LEU A 153 13.24 -21.65 4.26
N LEU A 154 12.32 -22.60 4.46
CA LEU A 154 11.69 -22.85 5.75
C LEU A 154 12.41 -24.01 6.44
N SER A 155 12.95 -23.72 7.61
CA SER A 155 13.63 -24.65 8.49
C SER A 155 12.71 -25.08 9.61
N ILE A 156 12.44 -26.39 9.72
CA ILE A 156 11.56 -26.95 10.76
C ILE A 156 12.41 -27.80 11.70
N THR A 157 12.51 -27.36 12.95
CA THR A 157 13.23 -28.09 14.01
C THR A 157 12.23 -28.85 14.86
N TYR A 158 12.52 -30.10 15.16
CA TYR A 158 11.60 -31.00 15.85
C TYR A 158 12.31 -31.92 16.85
N SER A 159 11.61 -32.28 17.93
CA SER A 159 12.14 -33.17 18.96
C SER A 159 11.03 -33.80 19.83
N CYS A 160 11.42 -34.75 20.68
CA CYS A 160 10.58 -35.34 21.73
C CYS A 160 11.02 -34.84 23.12
N GLU A 161 10.18 -34.98 24.14
CA GLU A 161 10.40 -34.37 25.46
C GLU A 161 11.71 -34.83 26.12
N GLU A 162 12.01 -36.14 26.05
CA GLU A 162 13.24 -36.74 26.57
C GLU A 162 14.49 -36.25 25.80
N ALA A 163 14.39 -36.08 24.49
CA ALA A 163 15.49 -35.54 23.69
C ALA A 163 15.72 -34.05 23.96
N VAL A 164 14.66 -33.27 24.18
CA VAL A 164 14.76 -31.84 24.50
C VAL A 164 15.49 -31.62 25.82
N SER A 165 15.20 -32.40 26.86
CA SER A 165 15.89 -32.27 28.16
C SER A 165 17.37 -32.63 28.07
N MET A 166 17.75 -33.43 27.08
CA MET A 166 19.14 -33.79 26.76
C MET A 166 19.79 -32.91 25.68
N GLY A 167 19.10 -31.88 25.16
CA GLY A 167 19.63 -30.95 24.16
C GLY A 167 19.62 -31.46 22.71
N TYR A 168 18.96 -32.58 22.43
CA TYR A 168 18.90 -33.18 21.09
C TYR A 168 17.70 -32.68 20.29
N THR A 169 17.95 -32.31 19.03
CA THR A 169 16.92 -31.89 18.06
C THR A 169 17.25 -32.41 16.68
N ARG A 170 16.23 -32.52 15.81
CA ARG A 170 16.40 -32.80 14.37
C ARG A 170 15.84 -31.65 13.56
N LYS A 171 16.36 -31.49 12.34
CA LYS A 171 15.94 -30.44 11.42
C LYS A 171 15.53 -31.03 10.08
N ILE A 172 14.45 -30.53 9.50
CA ILE A 172 14.01 -30.80 8.14
C ILE A 172 13.81 -29.47 7.43
N MET A 173 14.09 -29.43 6.12
CA MET A 173 14.09 -28.17 5.37
C MET A 173 13.15 -28.24 4.18
N TRP A 174 12.45 -27.13 3.93
CA TRP A 174 11.66 -26.90 2.72
C TRP A 174 12.27 -25.74 1.95
N ASN A 175 12.85 -26.03 0.79
CA ASN A 175 13.45 -25.04 -0.09
C ASN A 175 12.56 -24.86 -1.33
N THR A 176 12.18 -23.61 -1.61
CA THR A 176 11.35 -23.27 -2.75
C THR A 176 11.99 -22.19 -3.60
N ILE A 177 12.12 -22.48 -4.90
CA ILE A 177 12.51 -21.51 -5.92
C ILE A 177 11.24 -20.94 -6.56
N ILE A 178 11.03 -19.65 -6.38
CA ILE A 178 9.90 -18.91 -6.94
C ILE A 178 10.39 -18.14 -8.17
N LYS A 179 9.84 -18.47 -9.33
CA LYS A 179 10.05 -17.72 -10.58
C LYS A 179 8.93 -16.72 -10.74
N VAL A 180 9.27 -15.43 -10.73
CA VAL A 180 8.30 -14.34 -10.82
C VAL A 180 8.09 -13.99 -12.30
N MET A 181 6.84 -14.04 -12.74
CA MET A 181 6.42 -13.68 -14.10
C MET A 181 5.77 -12.29 -14.09
N PRO A 182 6.07 -11.43 -15.08
CA PRO A 182 5.47 -10.11 -15.14
C PRO A 182 3.95 -10.21 -15.35
N SER A 183 3.20 -9.37 -14.64
CA SER A 183 1.73 -9.32 -14.69
C SER A 183 1.26 -7.93 -15.11
N LEU A 184 1.11 -7.02 -14.15
CA LEU A 184 0.73 -5.63 -14.34
C LEU A 184 1.96 -4.75 -14.11
N VAL A 185 2.27 -3.88 -15.07
CA VAL A 185 3.34 -2.90 -14.94
C VAL A 185 2.75 -1.50 -14.98
N LEU A 186 3.18 -0.65 -14.05
CA LEU A 186 2.76 0.74 -13.93
C LEU A 186 3.93 1.66 -14.31
N TYR A 187 3.66 2.71 -15.07
CA TYR A 187 4.68 3.66 -15.55
C TYR A 187 4.07 5.04 -15.87
N ASP A 188 4.91 6.00 -16.22
CA ASP A 188 4.54 7.39 -16.55
C ASP A 188 3.65 8.08 -15.49
N PHE A 189 4.12 8.05 -14.24
CA PHE A 189 3.41 8.68 -13.14
C PHE A 189 3.45 10.21 -13.22
N ALA A 190 2.30 10.85 -13.01
CA ALA A 190 2.15 12.29 -12.90
C ALA A 190 1.12 12.65 -11.82
N VAL A 191 1.29 13.83 -11.21
CA VAL A 191 0.29 14.42 -10.31
C VAL A 191 -0.10 15.77 -10.88
N ASN A 192 -1.41 15.97 -11.04
CA ASN A 192 -2.00 17.17 -11.62
C ASN A 192 -2.99 17.79 -10.63
N GLU A 193 -3.15 19.10 -10.74
CA GLU A 193 -4.19 19.82 -10.04
C GLU A 193 -5.53 19.66 -10.75
N ILE A 194 -6.62 19.71 -10.00
CA ILE A 194 -7.97 19.68 -10.56
C ILE A 194 -8.51 21.10 -10.40
N GLU A 195 -8.64 21.84 -11.50
CA GLU A 195 -9.04 23.26 -11.50
C GLU A 195 -10.34 23.53 -10.74
N ARG A 196 -11.23 22.53 -10.66
CA ARG A 196 -12.55 22.63 -10.02
C ARG A 196 -12.68 21.84 -8.71
N HIS A 197 -11.61 21.27 -8.17
CA HIS A 197 -11.71 20.42 -6.98
C HIS A 197 -10.53 20.67 -6.02
N PRO A 198 -10.51 21.81 -5.29
CA PRO A 198 -9.35 22.29 -4.52
C PRO A 198 -8.95 21.39 -3.34
N THR A 199 -9.78 20.40 -3.01
CA THR A 199 -9.55 19.41 -1.95
C THR A 199 -8.95 18.10 -2.44
N CYS A 200 -8.87 17.88 -3.76
CA CYS A 200 -8.27 16.68 -4.35
C CYS A 200 -7.26 17.06 -5.45
N SER A 201 -6.40 16.10 -5.77
CA SER A 201 -5.45 16.13 -6.88
C SER A 201 -5.63 14.87 -7.70
N LEU A 202 -5.18 14.90 -8.95
CA LEU A 202 -5.31 13.78 -9.86
C LEU A 202 -3.96 13.08 -10.01
N ILE A 203 -3.91 11.81 -9.59
CA ILE A 203 -2.76 10.95 -9.83
C ILE A 203 -3.02 10.18 -11.12
N CYS A 204 -2.16 10.40 -12.11
CA CYS A 204 -2.23 9.77 -13.42
C CYS A 204 -1.06 8.80 -13.61
N PHE A 205 -1.32 7.64 -14.22
CA PHE A 205 -0.27 6.70 -14.63
C PHE A 205 -0.80 5.78 -15.73
N ASN A 206 0.12 5.14 -16.45
CA ASN A 206 -0.21 4.11 -17.43
C ASN A 206 -0.07 2.73 -16.81
N ALA A 207 -1.02 1.85 -17.14
CA ALA A 207 -1.04 0.46 -16.70
C ALA A 207 -1.03 -0.46 -17.92
N ILE A 208 -0.06 -1.37 -18.00
CA ILE A 208 0.07 -2.35 -19.09
C ILE A 208 -0.05 -3.79 -18.58
N ASN A 209 -0.89 -4.57 -19.24
CA ASN A 209 -1.04 -6.00 -19.00
C ASN A 209 0.08 -6.76 -19.74
N MET A 210 1.06 -7.26 -19.00
CA MET A 210 2.19 -8.04 -19.51
C MET A 210 1.87 -9.51 -19.74
N THR A 211 0.65 -9.96 -19.45
CA THR A 211 0.23 -11.34 -19.67
C THR A 211 -0.33 -11.54 -21.08
N SER A 212 -0.67 -12.78 -21.43
CA SER A 212 -1.35 -13.14 -22.67
C SER A 212 -2.87 -13.29 -22.51
N ILE A 213 -3.41 -12.95 -21.33
CA ILE A 213 -4.82 -13.13 -20.96
C ILE A 213 -5.39 -11.77 -20.60
N THR A 214 -6.67 -11.52 -20.92
CA THR A 214 -7.35 -10.28 -20.51
C THR A 214 -7.34 -10.15 -18.99
N MET A 215 -7.22 -8.91 -18.51
CA MET A 215 -7.08 -8.62 -17.08
C MET A 215 -8.17 -7.66 -16.62
N ASP A 216 -8.93 -8.07 -15.63
CA ASP A 216 -9.84 -7.19 -14.89
C ASP A 216 -9.02 -6.46 -13.82
N LEU A 217 -9.11 -5.14 -13.80
CA LEU A 217 -8.33 -4.27 -12.94
C LEU A 217 -9.26 -3.41 -12.08
N GLU A 218 -9.05 -3.46 -10.78
CA GLU A 218 -9.75 -2.66 -9.79
C GLU A 218 -8.76 -1.77 -9.03
N CYS A 219 -8.82 -0.47 -9.28
CA CYS A 219 -8.01 0.53 -8.59
C CYS A 219 -8.73 0.97 -7.32
N ASN A 220 -8.10 0.68 -6.18
CA ASN A 220 -8.61 1.03 -4.87
C ASN A 220 -7.80 2.18 -4.28
N SER A 221 -8.52 3.11 -3.65
CA SER A 221 -7.96 4.17 -2.83
C SER A 221 -8.60 4.07 -1.45
N LYS A 222 -7.79 3.88 -0.40
CA LYS A 222 -8.28 3.87 0.97
C LYS A 222 -7.37 4.67 1.86
N ILE A 223 -7.91 5.77 2.35
CA ILE A 223 -7.24 6.66 3.29
C ILE A 223 -7.95 6.44 4.61
N GLN A 224 -7.35 5.64 5.49
CA GLN A 224 -7.88 5.35 6.81
C GLN A 224 -7.25 6.32 7.80
N ASN A 225 -7.72 7.56 7.82
CA ASN A 225 -7.39 8.48 8.90
C ASN A 225 -8.65 9.21 9.33
N ALA A 226 -9.09 8.94 10.56
CA ALA A 226 -10.29 9.54 11.16
C ALA A 226 -10.15 11.06 11.37
N GLU A 227 -8.93 11.59 11.25
CA GLU A 227 -8.63 13.02 11.39
C GLU A 227 -8.85 13.83 10.12
N PHE A 228 -8.96 13.18 8.94
CA PHE A 228 -9.12 13.88 7.66
C PHE A 228 -10.52 13.68 7.10
N ASP A 229 -11.17 14.78 6.73
CA ASP A 229 -12.40 14.75 5.96
C ASP A 229 -12.06 14.44 4.49
N ILE A 230 -12.33 13.21 4.06
CA ILE A 230 -11.94 12.72 2.73
C ILE A 230 -13.08 13.00 1.74
N PRO A 231 -12.85 13.76 0.66
CA PRO A 231 -13.88 14.05 -0.32
C PRO A 231 -14.47 12.78 -0.95
N LYS A 232 -15.79 12.76 -1.19
CA LYS A 232 -16.50 11.62 -1.79
C LYS A 232 -15.93 11.20 -3.15
N CYS A 233 -15.42 12.15 -3.94
CA CYS A 233 -14.81 11.86 -5.24
C CYS A 233 -13.51 11.04 -5.14
N CYS A 234 -12.83 11.11 -3.99
CA CYS A 234 -11.57 10.46 -3.67
C CYS A 234 -11.78 9.04 -3.06
N GLN A 235 -13.03 8.59 -2.91
CA GLN A 235 -13.40 7.27 -2.35
C GLN A 235 -13.92 6.26 -3.41
N LYS A 236 -13.96 6.64 -4.68
CA LYS A 236 -14.49 5.79 -5.75
C LYS A 236 -13.44 4.78 -6.22
N SER A 237 -13.81 3.50 -6.24
CA SER A 237 -13.04 2.45 -6.92
C SER A 237 -13.25 2.58 -8.43
N ILE A 238 -12.19 2.37 -9.21
CA ILE A 238 -12.22 2.42 -10.67
C ILE A 238 -11.99 1.01 -11.20
N VAL A 239 -12.92 0.52 -12.01
CA VAL A 239 -12.82 -0.79 -12.66
C VAL A 239 -12.53 -0.60 -14.15
N GLN A 240 -11.54 -1.31 -14.64
CA GLN A 240 -11.10 -1.28 -16.04
C GLN A 240 -10.78 -2.69 -16.53
N VAL A 241 -10.85 -2.90 -17.85
CA VAL A 241 -10.43 -4.16 -18.49
C VAL A 241 -9.22 -3.87 -19.36
N LEU A 242 -8.13 -4.61 -19.16
CA LEU A 242 -6.89 -4.48 -19.91
C LEU A 242 -6.72 -5.67 -20.85
N GLU A 243 -6.71 -5.36 -22.15
CA GLU A 243 -6.33 -6.30 -23.20
C GLU A 243 -4.85 -6.72 -23.08
N PRO A 244 -4.49 -7.95 -23.51
CA PRO A 244 -3.12 -8.41 -23.50
C PRO A 244 -2.17 -7.45 -24.20
N LYS A 245 -1.04 -7.12 -23.55
CA LYS A 245 0.02 -6.25 -24.07
C LYS A 245 -0.43 -4.83 -24.45
N LYS A 246 -1.61 -4.39 -24.02
CA LYS A 246 -2.08 -3.02 -24.20
C LYS A 246 -2.00 -2.24 -22.91
N SER A 247 -1.72 -0.95 -23.05
CA SER A 247 -1.69 0.02 -21.96
C SER A 247 -2.97 0.86 -21.94
N ILE A 248 -3.43 1.20 -20.74
CA ILE A 248 -4.47 2.21 -20.53
C ILE A 248 -3.96 3.31 -19.61
N SER A 249 -4.51 4.52 -19.77
CA SER A 249 -4.27 5.61 -18.82
C SER A 249 -5.28 5.52 -17.68
N ILE A 250 -4.77 5.55 -16.45
CA ILE A 250 -5.56 5.50 -15.22
C ILE A 250 -5.42 6.84 -14.50
N GLN A 251 -6.53 7.33 -13.99
CA GLN A 251 -6.62 8.59 -13.28
C GLN A 251 -7.36 8.38 -11.96
N ILE A 252 -6.71 8.69 -10.85
CA ILE A 252 -7.25 8.48 -9.49
C ILE A 252 -7.29 9.81 -8.77
N HIS A 253 -8.45 10.16 -8.23
CA HIS A 253 -8.55 11.29 -7.30
C HIS A 253 -7.89 10.93 -5.97
N HIS A 254 -6.99 11.78 -5.51
CA HIS A 254 -6.30 11.66 -4.25
C HIS A 254 -6.46 12.95 -3.45
N PRO A 255 -6.86 12.91 -2.17
CA PRO A 255 -7.10 14.12 -1.41
C PRO A 255 -5.80 14.89 -1.18
N ARG A 256 -5.95 16.20 -1.08
CA ARG A 256 -4.88 17.09 -0.65
C ARG A 256 -4.85 17.13 0.87
N ILE A 257 -3.77 16.65 1.47
CA ILE A 257 -3.67 16.46 2.92
C ILE A 257 -2.35 17.04 3.39
N ASN A 258 -2.39 17.78 4.50
CA ASN A 258 -1.16 18.25 5.13
C ASN A 258 -0.67 17.18 6.10
N LEU A 259 0.34 16.42 5.68
CA LEU A 259 0.97 15.44 6.56
C LEU A 259 1.95 16.14 7.52
N PRO A 260 2.00 15.72 8.80
CA PRO A 260 2.98 16.25 9.73
C PRO A 260 4.40 15.89 9.26
N PRO A 261 5.40 16.75 9.52
CA PRO A 261 6.78 16.35 9.36
C PRO A 261 7.07 15.13 10.25
N SER A 262 7.87 14.19 9.74
CA SER A 262 8.23 12.99 10.48
C SER A 262 8.86 13.35 11.83
N GLU A 263 8.51 12.62 12.90
CA GLU A 263 9.18 12.73 14.20
C GLU A 263 10.65 12.29 14.11
N PHE A 264 11.01 11.54 13.06
CA PHE A 264 12.37 11.12 12.77
C PHE A 264 13.12 12.18 11.95
N ILE A 265 14.20 12.70 12.52
CA ILE A 265 15.04 13.80 11.98
C ILE A 265 15.60 13.54 10.57
N MET A 266 15.62 12.29 10.10
CA MET A 266 16.24 11.91 8.82
C MET A 266 15.30 11.76 7.62
N GLU A 267 13.97 11.86 7.78
CA GLU A 267 13.04 11.68 6.66
C GLU A 267 12.64 13.02 6.03
N THR A 268 12.87 13.18 4.73
CA THR A 268 12.40 14.35 3.99
C THR A 268 10.88 14.33 3.84
N ILE A 269 10.27 15.50 3.63
CA ILE A 269 8.82 15.60 3.43
C ILE A 269 8.37 14.81 2.19
N GLU A 270 9.20 14.73 1.16
CA GLU A 270 8.95 13.91 -0.04
C GLU A 270 8.80 12.43 0.32
N CYS A 271 9.66 11.89 1.19
CA CYS A 271 9.57 10.51 1.65
C CYS A 271 8.28 10.25 2.43
N VAL A 272 7.84 11.20 3.26
CA VAL A 272 6.58 11.09 4.02
C VAL A 272 5.38 11.00 3.06
N TYR A 273 5.31 11.90 2.07
CA TYR A 273 4.24 11.87 1.07
C TYR A 273 4.32 10.63 0.16
N GLN A 274 5.53 10.17 -0.18
CA GLN A 274 5.70 8.97 -0.99
C GLN A 274 5.17 7.73 -0.29
N LYS A 275 5.49 7.55 1.00
CA LYS A 275 4.92 6.46 1.81
C LYS A 275 3.41 6.57 1.89
N PHE A 276 2.89 7.77 2.16
CA PHE A 276 1.45 7.99 2.24
C PHE A 276 0.71 7.60 0.96
N VAL A 277 1.19 8.03 -0.20
CA VAL A 277 0.57 7.70 -1.50
C VAL A 277 0.72 6.20 -1.83
N ALA A 278 1.88 5.61 -1.52
CA ALA A 278 2.11 4.19 -1.76
C ALA A 278 1.24 3.27 -0.88
N GLU A 279 0.82 3.76 0.29
CA GLU A 279 -0.07 3.05 1.20
C GLU A 279 -1.56 3.31 0.91
N SER A 280 -1.89 4.47 0.33
CA SER A 280 -3.27 4.86 0.06
C SER A 280 -3.85 4.22 -1.20
N ILE A 281 -3.01 3.89 -2.21
CA ILE A 281 -3.45 3.36 -3.50
C ILE A 281 -2.87 1.97 -3.77
N TRP A 282 -3.74 1.02 -4.13
CA TRP A 282 -3.36 -0.29 -4.64
C TRP A 282 -4.34 -0.76 -5.72
N LEU A 283 -3.86 -1.65 -6.57
CA LEU A 283 -4.62 -2.19 -7.69
C LEU A 283 -4.76 -3.70 -7.51
N ASN A 284 -5.99 -4.19 -7.49
CA ASN A 284 -6.27 -5.61 -7.58
C ASN A 284 -6.41 -5.95 -9.06
N TRP A 285 -5.71 -6.98 -9.52
CA TRP A 285 -5.87 -7.49 -10.87
C TRP A 285 -6.32 -8.95 -10.82
N ARG A 286 -7.10 -9.37 -11.82
CA ARG A 286 -7.50 -10.77 -12.02
C ARG A 286 -7.43 -11.11 -13.50
N LEU A 287 -6.80 -12.24 -13.83
CA LEU A 287 -6.76 -12.73 -15.21
C LEU A 287 -8.05 -13.48 -15.54
N SER A 288 -8.78 -12.99 -16.54
CA SER A 288 -10.10 -13.52 -16.88
C SER A 288 -10.04 -14.99 -17.26
N GLY A 289 -10.99 -15.79 -16.75
CA GLY A 289 -11.05 -17.24 -17.02
C GLY A 289 -9.99 -18.07 -16.32
N THR A 290 -9.25 -17.50 -15.35
CA THR A 290 -8.27 -18.22 -14.53
C THR A 290 -8.51 -17.98 -13.03
N ASN A 291 -7.78 -18.71 -12.19
CA ASN A 291 -7.73 -18.48 -10.74
C ASN A 291 -6.56 -17.57 -10.33
N TYR A 292 -5.97 -16.83 -11.29
CA TYR A 292 -4.87 -15.92 -11.00
C TYR A 292 -5.40 -14.51 -10.76
N ASP A 293 -5.12 -14.03 -9.56
CA ASP A 293 -5.35 -12.67 -9.12
C ASP A 293 -4.15 -12.15 -8.33
N GLY A 294 -4.05 -10.85 -8.15
CA GLY A 294 -2.96 -10.29 -7.38
C GLY A 294 -3.11 -8.82 -7.09
N VAL A 295 -2.14 -8.29 -6.35
CA VAL A 295 -2.11 -6.90 -5.93
C VAL A 295 -0.86 -6.23 -6.46
N THR A 296 -1.02 -5.02 -7.00
CA THR A 296 0.08 -4.16 -7.43
C THR A 296 -0.04 -2.82 -6.73
N TYR A 297 1.07 -2.33 -6.20
CA TYR A 297 1.18 -1.01 -5.60
C TYR A 297 1.77 -0.03 -6.61
N LEU A 298 1.79 1.27 -6.30
CA LEU A 298 2.44 2.31 -7.11
C LEU A 298 3.99 2.19 -7.07
N GLN A 299 4.51 1.04 -7.47
CA GLN A 299 5.94 0.75 -7.53
C GLN A 299 6.61 1.70 -8.52
N GLY A 300 7.67 2.38 -8.08
CA GLY A 300 8.39 3.36 -8.90
C GLY A 300 7.80 4.77 -8.89
N PHE A 301 6.69 5.02 -8.17
CA PHE A 301 6.21 6.38 -7.93
C PHE A 301 7.22 7.16 -7.08
N LYS A 302 7.77 8.23 -7.64
CA LYS A 302 8.74 9.11 -6.97
C LYS A 302 8.10 10.45 -6.69
N VAL A 303 8.09 10.83 -5.41
CA VAL A 303 7.59 12.15 -5.01
C VAL A 303 8.71 13.16 -5.10
N THR A 304 8.48 14.21 -5.88
CA THR A 304 9.33 15.41 -5.95
C THR A 304 8.69 16.54 -5.17
N SER A 305 9.44 17.61 -4.88
CA SER A 305 8.90 18.78 -4.18
C SER A 305 7.74 19.44 -4.93
N ASP A 306 7.69 19.38 -6.27
CA ASP A 306 6.54 19.82 -7.07
C ASP A 306 5.29 18.96 -6.79
N ILE A 307 5.46 17.64 -6.76
CA ILE A 307 4.38 16.71 -6.43
C ILE A 307 3.89 16.94 -5.00
N VAL A 308 4.78 17.18 -4.03
CA VAL A 308 4.39 17.52 -2.65
C VAL A 308 3.49 18.75 -2.63
N ASN A 309 3.81 19.78 -3.41
CA ASN A 309 3.00 21.00 -3.46
C ASN A 309 1.59 20.74 -4.00
N LYS A 310 1.48 19.87 -5.01
CA LYS A 310 0.18 19.47 -5.57
C LYS A 310 -0.61 18.56 -4.63
N LEU A 311 0.03 17.84 -3.73
CA LEU A 311 -0.62 16.98 -2.74
C LEU A 311 -0.95 17.70 -1.43
N LYS A 312 -0.43 18.91 -1.21
CA LYS A 312 -0.76 19.74 -0.05
C LYS A 312 -2.09 20.47 -0.27
N PRO A 313 -2.86 20.72 0.81
CA PRO A 313 -4.05 21.56 0.73
C PRO A 313 -3.69 22.93 0.18
N THR A 314 -4.60 23.50 -0.60
CA THR A 314 -4.48 24.91 -0.96
C THR A 314 -4.50 25.75 0.33
N PRO A 315 -3.60 26.73 0.50
CA PRO A 315 -3.47 27.49 1.74
C PRO A 315 -4.75 28.28 2.10
N ILE A 316 -5.58 28.55 1.10
CA ILE A 316 -6.82 29.29 1.23
C ILE A 316 -7.97 28.33 0.89
N ASN A 317 -9.08 28.42 1.62
CA ASN A 317 -10.34 27.79 1.27
C ASN A 317 -11.37 28.90 1.00
N MET A 318 -12.19 28.73 -0.03
CA MET A 318 -13.24 29.70 -0.34
C MET A 318 -14.60 29.02 -0.30
N VAL A 319 -15.55 29.66 0.38
CA VAL A 319 -16.95 29.24 0.44
C VAL A 319 -17.79 30.38 -0.10
N ILE A 320 -18.70 30.08 -1.02
CA ILE A 320 -19.51 31.07 -1.71
C ILE A 320 -20.98 30.80 -1.42
N ASN A 321 -21.64 31.80 -0.84
CA ASN A 321 -23.08 31.79 -0.58
C ASN A 321 -23.76 32.79 -1.51
N ILE A 322 -24.85 32.38 -2.16
CA ILE A 322 -25.66 33.25 -3.00
C ILE A 322 -27.08 33.31 -2.47
N ASN A 323 -27.59 34.53 -2.24
CA ASN A 323 -28.89 34.77 -1.63
C ASN A 323 -29.09 33.92 -0.35
N ASP A 324 -28.03 33.88 0.47
CA ASP A 324 -27.94 33.14 1.74
C ASP A 324 -28.08 31.60 1.61
N LYS A 325 -27.91 31.05 0.40
CA LYS A 325 -27.77 29.61 0.14
C LYS A 325 -26.32 29.25 -0.17
N LEU A 326 -25.82 28.22 0.50
CA LEU A 326 -24.53 27.61 0.18
C LEU A 326 -24.63 26.93 -1.19
N LEU A 327 -23.70 27.25 -2.08
CA LEU A 327 -23.58 26.57 -3.36
C LEU A 327 -22.59 25.41 -3.27
N HIS A 328 -22.99 24.29 -3.85
CA HIS A 328 -22.13 23.17 -4.16
C HIS A 328 -21.67 23.22 -5.62
N GLU A 329 -20.62 22.47 -5.94
CA GLU A 329 -20.17 22.30 -7.33
C GLU A 329 -21.33 21.79 -8.19
N GLU A 330 -21.54 22.41 -9.37
CA GLU A 330 -22.65 22.17 -10.33
C GLU A 330 -24.00 22.86 -10.02
N ASP A 331 -24.12 23.61 -8.92
CA ASP A 331 -25.37 24.31 -8.62
C ASP A 331 -25.64 25.47 -9.59
N VAL A 332 -26.86 25.49 -10.14
CA VAL A 332 -27.35 26.53 -11.02
C VAL A 332 -28.26 27.49 -10.26
N VAL A 333 -27.93 28.78 -10.27
CA VAL A 333 -28.73 29.82 -9.61
C VAL A 333 -29.62 30.54 -10.61
N CYS A 334 -30.93 30.43 -10.43
CA CYS A 334 -31.94 31.17 -11.19
C CYS A 334 -32.29 32.48 -10.48
N SER A 335 -32.37 33.58 -11.25
CA SER A 335 -32.81 34.89 -10.76
C SER A 335 -33.56 35.65 -11.85
N THR A 336 -34.42 36.58 -11.43
CA THR A 336 -35.18 37.44 -12.34
C THR A 336 -34.40 38.68 -12.76
N VAL A 337 -34.63 39.18 -13.98
CA VAL A 337 -34.00 40.44 -14.44
C VAL A 337 -34.43 41.57 -13.52
N GLY A 338 -33.47 42.36 -13.05
CA GLY A 338 -33.70 43.44 -12.09
C GLY A 338 -33.75 42.99 -10.62
N GLU A 339 -33.53 41.71 -10.32
CA GLU A 339 -33.35 41.21 -8.96
C GLU A 339 -31.88 41.24 -8.56
N LEU A 340 -31.60 41.64 -7.32
CA LEU A 340 -30.24 41.67 -6.80
C LEU A 340 -29.81 40.26 -6.40
N VAL A 341 -28.83 39.74 -7.12
CA VAL A 341 -28.15 38.49 -6.78
C VAL A 341 -27.02 38.83 -5.80
N LYS A 342 -27.24 38.57 -4.51
CA LYS A 342 -26.27 38.83 -3.45
C LYS A 342 -25.32 37.66 -3.31
N MET A 343 -24.02 37.93 -3.35
CA MET A 343 -22.94 36.97 -3.19
C MET A 343 -22.12 37.30 -1.94
N THR A 344 -21.95 36.31 -1.07
CA THR A 344 -21.07 36.38 0.10
C THR A 344 -19.95 35.35 -0.07
N ILE A 345 -18.72 35.83 -0.10
CA ILE A 345 -17.51 35.02 -0.27
C ILE A 345 -16.78 35.00 1.06
N ASP A 346 -16.67 33.82 1.68
CA ASP A 346 -15.85 33.59 2.87
C ASP A 346 -14.52 32.96 2.43
N VAL A 347 -13.43 33.69 2.64
CA VAL A 347 -12.07 33.28 2.35
C VAL A 347 -11.39 32.91 3.66
N LYS A 348 -11.23 31.60 3.92
CA LYS A 348 -10.65 31.08 5.15
C LYS A 348 -9.18 30.69 4.95
N ASN A 349 -8.31 31.18 5.84
CA ASN A 349 -6.94 30.69 5.91
C ASN A 349 -6.92 29.37 6.69
N SER A 350 -6.65 28.28 5.98
CA SER A 350 -6.54 26.94 6.58
C SER A 350 -5.07 26.49 6.65
N HIS A 351 -4.14 27.37 6.33
CA HIS A 351 -2.71 27.13 6.41
C HIS A 351 -2.20 27.31 7.85
N GLY A 352 -1.08 26.64 8.17
CA GLY A 352 -0.42 26.75 9.48
C GLY A 352 0.29 28.09 9.72
N ASN A 353 0.37 28.95 8.70
CA ASN A 353 0.95 30.28 8.78
C ASN A 353 -0.04 31.34 8.31
N GLU A 354 0.22 32.60 8.70
CA GLU A 354 -0.51 33.74 8.16
C GLU A 354 -0.33 33.89 6.65
N VAL A 355 -1.40 34.27 5.95
CA VAL A 355 -1.37 34.50 4.50
C VAL A 355 -1.65 35.97 4.24
N GLY A 356 -0.79 36.61 3.45
CA GLY A 356 -0.84 38.05 3.18
C GLY A 356 -0.90 38.41 1.71
N ASN A 357 -1.23 39.68 1.45
CA ASN A 357 -1.23 40.31 0.14
C ASN A 357 -2.09 39.59 -0.91
N LEU A 358 -3.29 39.16 -0.54
CA LEU A 358 -4.20 38.51 -1.48
C LEU A 358 -5.04 39.56 -2.24
N VAL A 359 -5.51 39.16 -3.42
CA VAL A 359 -6.46 39.89 -4.24
C VAL A 359 -7.58 38.93 -4.59
N LEU A 360 -8.77 39.23 -4.10
CA LEU A 360 -10.01 38.61 -4.51
C LEU A 360 -10.53 39.34 -5.75
N GLN A 361 -10.75 38.62 -6.84
CA GLN A 361 -11.30 39.14 -8.10
C GLN A 361 -12.52 38.32 -8.49
N ILE A 362 -13.61 39.01 -8.81
CA ILE A 362 -14.82 38.40 -9.34
C ILE A 362 -14.98 38.86 -10.79
N LYS A 363 -15.02 37.90 -11.71
CA LYS A 363 -15.16 38.15 -13.16
C LYS A 363 -16.45 37.53 -13.64
N THR A 364 -17.15 38.22 -14.53
CA THR A 364 -18.39 37.72 -15.13
C THR A 364 -18.26 37.66 -16.65
N TYR A 365 -18.95 36.70 -17.25
CA TYR A 365 -18.95 36.46 -18.69
C TYR A 365 -20.32 35.93 -19.15
N GLN A 366 -20.63 36.08 -20.43
CA GLN A 366 -21.87 35.59 -21.04
C GLN A 366 -21.53 34.81 -22.31
N GLY A 367 -21.87 33.52 -22.37
CA GLY A 367 -21.46 32.62 -23.47
C GLY A 367 -19.94 32.59 -23.68
N CYS A 368 -19.49 32.70 -24.94
CA CYS A 368 -18.06 32.75 -25.30
C CYS A 368 -17.44 34.17 -25.24
N GLN A 369 -18.20 35.21 -24.86
CA GLN A 369 -17.71 36.59 -24.88
C GLN A 369 -17.08 36.98 -23.54
N ARG A 370 -15.78 37.28 -23.56
CA ARG A 370 -14.97 37.66 -22.38
C ARG A 370 -14.66 39.15 -22.29
N THR A 371 -15.20 40.00 -23.17
CA THR A 371 -14.83 41.42 -23.22
C THR A 371 -15.51 42.21 -22.09
N PRO A 372 -14.73 42.83 -21.17
CA PRO A 372 -15.29 43.54 -20.02
C PRO A 372 -16.20 44.72 -20.41
N GLU A 373 -15.96 45.33 -21.58
CA GLU A 373 -16.71 46.48 -22.08
C GLU A 373 -18.14 46.14 -22.50
N TYR A 374 -18.34 44.93 -23.04
CA TYR A 374 -19.67 44.41 -23.38
C TYR A 374 -20.43 44.04 -22.10
N MET A 375 -19.75 43.37 -21.18
CA MET A 375 -20.31 42.91 -19.91
C MET A 375 -20.82 44.05 -19.01
N LYS A 376 -20.14 45.21 -19.01
CA LYS A 376 -20.57 46.41 -18.26
C LYS A 376 -21.95 46.94 -18.65
N LYS A 377 -22.49 46.56 -19.80
CA LYS A 377 -23.84 46.97 -20.25
C LYS A 377 -24.93 46.00 -19.77
N LEU A 378 -24.55 44.79 -19.35
CA LEU A 378 -25.49 43.70 -19.10
C LEU A 378 -25.88 43.53 -17.65
N TYR A 379 -25.06 44.04 -16.72
CA TYR A 379 -25.33 44.00 -15.30
C TYR A 379 -24.76 45.24 -14.61
N VAL A 380 -25.28 45.53 -13.42
CA VAL A 380 -24.73 46.54 -12.50
C VAL A 380 -24.13 45.81 -11.30
N PRO A 381 -22.83 46.01 -10.99
CA PRO A 381 -22.24 45.42 -9.81
C PRO A 381 -22.72 46.14 -8.54
N PHE A 382 -22.99 45.35 -7.51
CA PHE A 382 -23.19 45.81 -6.14
C PHE A 382 -21.94 45.48 -5.31
N GLY A 383 -21.33 46.49 -4.70
CA GLY A 383 -20.05 46.33 -3.99
C GLY A 383 -18.84 46.26 -4.92
N SER A 384 -17.68 45.88 -4.37
CA SER A 384 -16.43 45.80 -5.14
C SER A 384 -16.25 44.41 -5.75
N LEU A 385 -15.99 44.34 -7.05
CA LEU A 385 -15.64 43.08 -7.73
C LEU A 385 -14.13 42.76 -7.65
N SER A 386 -13.34 43.65 -7.06
CA SER A 386 -11.92 43.42 -6.78
C SER A 386 -11.58 43.94 -5.40
N LYS A 387 -10.96 43.12 -4.56
CA LYS A 387 -10.64 43.47 -3.17
C LYS A 387 -9.25 42.98 -2.79
N SER A 388 -8.40 43.90 -2.33
CA SER A 388 -7.12 43.54 -1.72
C SER A 388 -7.34 43.16 -0.25
N ILE A 389 -6.78 42.02 0.14
CA ILE A 389 -6.78 41.46 1.48
C ILE A 389 -5.34 41.51 1.96
N LYS A 390 -5.07 42.35 2.97
CA LYS A 390 -3.70 42.55 3.45
C LYS A 390 -3.14 41.31 4.12
N LYS A 391 -3.95 40.66 4.97
CA LYS A 391 -3.55 39.54 5.81
C LYS A 391 -4.79 38.78 6.32
N ILE A 392 -4.67 37.46 6.44
CA ILE A 392 -5.62 36.57 7.12
C ILE A 392 -4.79 35.70 8.08
N ALA A 393 -5.05 35.77 9.39
CA ALA A 393 -4.30 34.97 10.35
C ALA A 393 -4.70 33.48 10.28
N VAL A 394 -3.95 32.62 10.96
CA VAL A 394 -4.20 31.16 10.99
C VAL A 394 -5.60 30.89 11.53
N GLY A 395 -6.43 30.17 10.75
CA GLY A 395 -7.79 29.81 11.13
C GLY A 395 -8.83 30.93 11.00
N GLU A 396 -8.42 32.15 10.60
CA GLU A 396 -9.34 33.27 10.41
C GLU A 396 -9.99 33.29 9.02
N ASN A 397 -11.06 34.07 8.94
CA ASN A 397 -11.93 34.20 7.80
C ASN A 397 -11.92 35.66 7.32
N PHE A 398 -11.86 35.88 6.01
CA PHE A 398 -12.16 37.16 5.39
C PHE A 398 -13.47 37.06 4.62
N ILE A 399 -14.45 37.85 5.04
CA ILE A 399 -15.77 37.86 4.40
C ILE A 399 -15.88 39.07 3.48
N HIS A 400 -16.24 38.82 2.23
CA HIS A 400 -16.53 39.84 1.23
C HIS A 400 -17.95 39.70 0.71
N GLN A 401 -18.68 40.81 0.68
CA GLN A 401 -20.04 40.85 0.14
C GLN A 401 -20.07 41.71 -1.12
N CYS A 402 -20.59 41.13 -2.18
CA CYS A 402 -20.84 41.78 -3.45
C CYS A 402 -22.12 41.23 -4.07
N GLY A 403 -22.46 41.66 -5.27
CA GLY A 403 -23.61 41.14 -5.98
C GLY A 403 -23.72 41.69 -7.39
N PHE A 404 -24.73 41.19 -8.08
CA PHE A 404 -25.02 41.55 -9.46
C PHE A 404 -26.49 41.86 -9.61
N LEU A 405 -26.80 42.94 -10.32
CA LEU A 405 -28.13 43.26 -10.81
C LEU A 405 -28.12 43.06 -12.31
N PHE A 406 -28.65 41.95 -12.80
CA PHE A 406 -28.68 41.65 -14.24
C PHE A 406 -29.79 42.46 -14.91
N LEU A 407 -29.44 43.16 -15.99
CA LEU A 407 -30.36 44.03 -16.74
C LEU A 407 -30.98 43.32 -17.96
N TYR A 408 -30.42 42.17 -18.35
CA TYR A 408 -30.86 41.39 -19.51
C TYR A 408 -30.91 39.91 -19.17
N LYS A 409 -31.73 39.18 -19.92
CA LYS A 409 -31.81 37.71 -19.83
C LYS A 409 -30.61 37.06 -20.52
N GLY A 410 -30.22 35.89 -20.02
CA GLY A 410 -29.27 34.97 -20.66
C GLY A 410 -28.33 34.31 -19.66
N ASP A 411 -27.48 33.42 -20.17
CA ASP A 411 -26.58 32.59 -19.35
C ASP A 411 -25.29 33.31 -19.02
N PHE A 412 -25.18 33.72 -17.76
CA PHE A 412 -23.99 34.36 -17.22
C PHE A 412 -23.14 33.33 -16.48
N MET A 413 -21.84 33.51 -16.46
CA MET A 413 -20.94 32.70 -15.65
C MET A 413 -20.08 33.64 -14.81
N VAL A 414 -19.69 33.21 -13.61
CA VAL A 414 -18.99 34.05 -12.65
C VAL A 414 -17.81 33.29 -12.06
N ASP A 415 -16.60 33.78 -12.32
CA ASP A 415 -15.37 33.24 -11.75
C ASP A 415 -14.99 34.06 -10.52
N VAL A 416 -14.71 33.35 -9.43
CA VAL A 416 -14.19 33.95 -8.19
C VAL A 416 -12.76 33.46 -7.99
N LEU A 417 -11.83 34.41 -8.01
CA LEU A 417 -10.40 34.16 -8.01
C LEU A 417 -9.80 34.79 -6.75
N CYS A 418 -9.01 34.03 -5.99
CA CYS A 418 -8.18 34.59 -4.94
C CYS A 418 -6.73 34.26 -5.24
N SER A 419 -5.90 35.30 -5.37
CA SER A 419 -4.49 35.18 -5.79
C SER A 419 -3.59 36.13 -5.01
N VAL A 420 -2.29 35.88 -4.99
CA VAL A 420 -1.34 36.82 -4.38
C VAL A 420 -1.11 38.02 -5.31
N SER A 421 -1.18 39.20 -4.73
CA SER A 421 -0.84 40.46 -5.35
C SER A 421 0.64 40.47 -5.76
N LYS A 422 0.91 40.47 -7.06
CA LYS A 422 2.27 40.60 -7.62
C LYS A 422 2.87 42.01 -7.49
N LEU A 423 2.16 42.96 -6.87
CA LEU A 423 2.48 44.40 -6.90
C LEU A 423 3.40 44.92 -5.78
N PHE A 424 3.78 44.09 -4.81
CA PHE A 424 4.78 44.48 -3.80
C PHE A 424 6.11 43.75 -4.07
N GLY A 425 7.08 44.50 -4.60
CA GLY A 425 8.48 44.11 -4.57
C GLY A 425 8.92 43.79 -3.14
N MET A 426 9.81 42.80 -3.05
CA MET A 426 10.35 42.21 -1.81
C MET A 426 10.64 43.21 -0.68
N PRO A 427 10.71 42.69 0.57
CA PRO A 427 11.95 42.78 1.31
C PRO A 427 12.58 41.39 1.48
N THR A 428 13.88 41.34 1.24
CA THR A 428 14.78 40.24 1.56
C THR A 428 14.84 40.01 3.07
N MET A 429 14.55 38.80 3.54
CA MET A 429 15.43 37.96 4.38
C MET A 429 14.68 36.72 4.90
N ASN A 430 15.30 35.56 4.68
CA ASN A 430 15.11 34.28 5.37
C ASN A 430 13.72 33.99 5.94
N ASP A 431 12.79 33.61 5.08
CA ASP A 431 11.75 32.68 5.49
C ASP A 431 11.32 31.81 4.32
N HIS A 432 10.96 30.57 4.64
CA HIS A 432 10.70 29.48 3.71
C HIS A 432 9.80 29.91 2.54
N ARG A 433 10.36 29.91 1.33
CA ARG A 433 9.69 30.30 0.07
C ARG A 433 8.40 29.51 -0.15
N LEU A 434 7.25 30.14 0.13
CA LEU A 434 5.98 29.84 -0.54
C LEU A 434 6.10 30.36 -1.98
N ASN A 435 6.03 29.46 -2.96
CA ASN A 435 6.09 29.83 -4.37
C ASN A 435 4.82 30.61 -4.73
N ILE A 436 4.94 31.73 -5.44
CA ILE A 436 3.82 32.62 -5.82
C ILE A 436 2.74 31.90 -6.66
N GLU A 437 3.05 30.73 -7.24
CA GLU A 437 2.10 29.85 -7.93
C GLU A 437 1.17 29.07 -6.98
N GLN A 438 1.54 28.91 -5.70
CA GLN A 438 0.82 28.08 -4.70
C GLN A 438 -0.41 28.75 -4.07
N LEU A 439 -0.68 30.02 -4.39
CA LEU A 439 -1.74 30.81 -3.75
C LEU A 439 -2.83 31.26 -4.73
N ASN A 440 -2.80 30.79 -5.98
CA ASN A 440 -3.88 31.04 -6.91
C ASN A 440 -4.95 29.97 -6.73
N ASN A 441 -5.97 30.27 -5.94
CA ASN A 441 -7.19 29.47 -5.98
C ASN A 441 -8.10 30.00 -7.08
N PHE A 442 -8.38 29.10 -8.03
CA PHE A 442 -9.41 29.27 -9.04
C PHE A 442 -10.69 28.61 -8.52
N CYS A 443 -11.79 29.36 -8.54
CA CYS A 443 -13.12 28.81 -8.38
C CYS A 443 -13.95 29.35 -9.56
N ASP A 444 -13.98 28.57 -10.64
CA ASP A 444 -14.83 28.86 -11.79
C ASP A 444 -16.23 28.30 -11.49
N ILE A 445 -17.18 29.20 -11.22
CA ILE A 445 -18.59 28.84 -11.06
C ILE A 445 -19.30 29.17 -12.37
N GLN A 446 -19.67 28.11 -13.09
CA GLN A 446 -20.45 28.21 -14.31
C GLN A 446 -21.93 28.40 -13.93
N TRP A 447 -22.62 29.42 -14.45
CA TRP A 447 -24.08 29.53 -14.31
C TRP A 447 -24.76 29.25 -15.64
N GLU A 448 -25.94 28.66 -15.55
CA GLU A 448 -26.90 28.51 -16.64
C GLU A 448 -28.19 29.22 -16.19
N LEU A 449 -28.52 30.36 -16.77
CA LEU A 449 -29.74 31.10 -16.45
C LEU A 449 -30.84 30.63 -17.42
N SER A 450 -31.28 29.39 -17.24
CA SER A 450 -32.42 28.85 -17.97
C SER A 450 -33.73 29.44 -17.41
N CYS A 451 -34.15 30.58 -17.95
CA CYS A 451 -35.51 31.08 -17.74
C CYS A 451 -36.52 30.15 -18.42
N LEU A 452 -37.51 29.65 -17.67
CA LEU A 452 -38.76 29.14 -18.25
C LEU A 452 -39.98 29.94 -17.71
N TYR A 453 -40.69 30.49 -18.69
CA TYR A 453 -42.00 31.15 -18.79
C TYR A 453 -42.94 31.20 -17.57
N LEU A 454 -43.69 32.32 -17.47
CA LEU A 454 -45.13 32.33 -17.79
C LEU A 454 -45.74 33.75 -17.89
N LEU A 455 -46.47 33.93 -19.00
CA LEU A 455 -47.51 34.91 -19.39
C LEU A 455 -47.17 36.40 -19.48
#